data_AF-A0A836JV66-F1
#
_entry.id   AF-A0A836JV66-F1
#
_cell.length_a   1.000
_cell.length_b   1.000
_cell.length_c   1.000
_cell.angle_alpha   90.00
_cell.angle_beta   90.00
_cell.angle_gamma   90.00
#
_symmetry.space_group_name_H-M   'P 1'
#
loop_
_entity.id
_entity.type
_entity.pdbx_description
1 polymer ?
#
loop_
_entity_poly.entity_id
_entity_poly.type
_entity_poly.pdbx_seq_one_letter_code
_entity_poly.pdbx_strand_id
1 'polypeptide(L)'
;MDLDEEDEEDQTVKKVRFNLTNDSDETDSLENKMNLNKKDKEENMEEDIESKSTLEARQERLSMRIKELEDEAVSEKPWQLKGEVSGSNRPQNSLLEEFLVVDVNRRPAPVITEETTLKLEDIIKQRIKDKAWDDVEKKFKPVETPLEYKKKLILNQEKNKESLSQIYEKEYLRQKQTLDPENDEKKEEAPQLHNEIRQMMRSLISKLDALSNYHYTPKMAKPEIKIISNVPAINMEEVAPVTATDATLLAPEEIKTKERGDLIGKSERTKTDMKRERRRKKSMQRAKQQAIEKKDKLRALQPGIAKKYKDKKEKAALVKKITKDRNVTKLNETTHKVAKSSTAFFTQLQNQVKSKIKKDNLSKKKN
;
A
#
# COMPACT_ATOMS: atom_id res chain seq x y z
N MET A 1 36.14 9.77 -39.33
CA MET A 1 36.32 9.79 -37.86
C MET A 1 36.78 8.40 -37.47
N ASP A 2 37.92 7.97 -37.99
CA ASP A 2 39.27 8.48 -37.72
C ASP A 2 39.64 8.17 -36.27
N LEU A 3 40.43 7.13 -36.06
CA LEU A 3 41.85 7.28 -35.80
C LEU A 3 42.50 5.91 -35.74
N ASP A 4 43.50 5.76 -36.60
CA ASP A 4 44.45 4.66 -36.70
C ASP A 4 45.37 4.66 -35.48
N GLU A 5 45.64 3.47 -34.94
CA GLU A 5 46.84 3.20 -34.14
C GLU A 5 47.40 1.86 -34.64
N GLU A 6 48.37 2.00 -35.55
CA GLU A 6 49.26 0.93 -36.01
C GLU A 6 50.24 0.59 -34.90
N ASP A 7 50.15 -0.62 -34.33
CA ASP A 7 51.23 -1.20 -33.54
C ASP A 7 51.96 -2.25 -34.40
N GLU A 8 53.17 -1.89 -34.83
CA GLU A 8 54.11 -2.74 -35.56
C GLU A 8 54.52 -3.96 -34.69
N GLU A 9 54.17 -5.17 -35.14
CA GLU A 9 54.66 -6.41 -34.55
C GLU A 9 56.13 -6.68 -34.95
N ASP A 10 57.05 -6.16 -34.14
CA ASP A 10 58.47 -6.52 -34.19
C ASP A 10 58.67 -7.99 -33.76
N GLN A 11 58.78 -8.90 -34.75
CA GLN A 11 59.15 -10.30 -34.53
C GLN A 11 60.63 -10.43 -34.13
N THR A 12 60.90 -10.24 -32.84
CA THR A 12 62.21 -10.57 -32.26
C THR A 12 62.32 -12.08 -32.00
N VAL A 13 63.12 -12.76 -32.83
CA VAL A 13 63.48 -14.16 -32.62
C VAL A 13 64.27 -14.28 -31.32
N LYS A 14 63.61 -14.70 -30.23
CA LYS A 14 64.26 -15.01 -28.95
C LYS A 14 65.21 -16.19 -29.11
N LYS A 15 66.50 -15.92 -29.30
CA LYS A 15 67.56 -16.90 -29.03
C LYS A 15 67.51 -17.25 -27.56
N VAL A 16 67.17 -18.50 -27.26
CA VAL A 16 67.35 -19.10 -25.93
C VAL A 16 68.86 -19.11 -25.64
N ARG A 17 69.33 -18.12 -24.90
CA ARG A 17 70.61 -18.19 -24.21
C ARG A 17 70.34 -18.92 -22.91
N PHE A 18 70.99 -20.06 -22.71
CA PHE A 18 71.14 -20.61 -21.37
C PHE A 18 71.88 -19.56 -20.54
N ASN A 19 71.17 -18.85 -19.67
CA ASN A 19 71.78 -18.28 -18.49
C ASN A 19 72.17 -19.46 -17.60
N LEU A 20 73.33 -20.07 -17.88
CA LEU A 20 74.19 -20.52 -16.80
C LEU A 20 74.63 -19.26 -16.08
N THR A 21 73.74 -18.70 -15.26
CA THR A 21 74.20 -18.01 -14.07
C THR A 21 75.06 -19.05 -13.38
N ASN A 22 76.37 -18.80 -13.40
CA ASN A 22 77.27 -19.32 -12.40
C ASN A 22 76.62 -18.92 -11.08
N ASP A 23 75.83 -19.84 -10.55
CA ASP A 23 74.91 -19.62 -9.45
C ASP A 23 75.79 -19.37 -8.24
N SER A 24 76.06 -18.07 -8.09
CA SER A 24 76.37 -17.35 -6.88
C SER A 24 76.47 -18.26 -5.67
N ASP A 25 77.69 -18.71 -5.43
CA ASP A 25 78.24 -19.30 -4.19
C ASP A 25 78.12 -18.34 -2.97
N GLU A 26 77.22 -17.34 -3.02
CA GLU A 26 76.97 -16.36 -1.97
C GLU A 26 75.77 -16.72 -1.08
N THR A 27 74.82 -17.54 -1.55
CA THR A 27 73.62 -17.88 -0.75
C THR A 27 73.91 -18.94 0.32
N ASP A 28 74.90 -19.80 0.10
CA ASP A 28 75.32 -20.88 1.03
C ASP A 28 76.06 -20.33 2.27
N SER A 29 76.48 -19.05 2.24
CA SER A 29 77.11 -18.38 3.38
C SER A 29 76.11 -17.82 4.41
N LEU A 30 74.84 -17.66 4.02
CA LEU A 30 73.79 -17.10 4.89
C LEU A 30 73.04 -18.19 5.68
N GLU A 31 72.93 -19.41 5.15
CA GLU A 31 72.34 -20.54 5.90
C GLU A 31 73.18 -20.96 7.13
N ASN A 32 74.48 -20.69 7.10
CA ASN A 32 75.38 -21.00 8.22
C ASN A 32 75.19 -20.10 9.46
N LYS A 33 74.45 -18.99 9.37
CA LYS A 33 74.14 -18.14 10.53
C LYS A 33 72.84 -18.52 11.25
N MET A 34 71.95 -19.29 10.63
CA MET A 34 70.64 -19.62 11.21
C MET A 34 70.67 -20.93 12.04
N ASN A 35 71.71 -21.75 11.90
CA ASN A 35 71.86 -23.04 12.59
C ASN A 35 72.62 -23.00 13.93
N LEU A 36 72.78 -21.83 14.56
CA LEU A 36 73.43 -21.69 15.88
C LEU A 36 72.58 -22.17 17.08
N ASN A 37 71.37 -22.67 16.87
CA ASN A 37 70.46 -23.12 17.95
C ASN A 37 70.27 -24.65 18.05
N LYS A 38 71.15 -25.46 17.43
CA LYS A 38 71.30 -26.88 17.78
C LYS A 38 72.62 -27.09 18.55
N LYS A 39 72.70 -26.51 19.74
CA LYS A 39 73.51 -27.11 20.82
C LYS A 39 72.73 -28.34 21.26
N ASP A 40 73.30 -29.51 21.02
CA ASP A 40 72.97 -30.82 21.62
C ASP A 40 73.08 -31.90 20.53
N LYS A 41 74.30 -32.06 19.99
CA LYS A 41 74.87 -33.28 19.38
C LYS A 41 76.31 -32.99 18.93
N GLU A 42 77.10 -32.42 19.83
CA GLU A 42 78.55 -32.54 19.77
C GLU A 42 78.93 -33.74 20.62
N GLU A 43 79.08 -34.90 19.99
CA GLU A 43 79.97 -35.95 20.48
C GLU A 43 80.18 -36.95 19.34
N ASN A 44 81.43 -37.03 18.89
CA ASN A 44 82.00 -37.96 17.89
C ASN A 44 81.88 -37.59 16.41
N MET A 45 82.73 -36.66 15.95
CA MET A 45 83.46 -36.77 14.68
C MET A 45 84.76 -35.93 14.80
N GLU A 46 85.72 -36.40 15.60
CA GLU A 46 87.12 -36.06 15.39
C GLU A 46 87.65 -37.07 14.36
N GLU A 47 87.92 -36.64 13.12
CA GLU A 47 88.95 -37.21 12.25
C GLU A 47 89.12 -36.36 10.96
N ASP A 48 90.35 -35.86 10.78
CA ASP A 48 91.04 -35.39 9.57
C ASP A 48 90.42 -34.29 8.69
N ILE A 49 90.82 -33.04 8.95
CA ILE A 49 90.65 -31.91 8.01
C ILE A 49 91.86 -31.86 7.06
N GLU A 50 91.86 -32.73 6.04
CA GLU A 50 92.68 -32.48 4.85
C GLU A 50 92.08 -31.33 4.03
N SER A 51 92.94 -30.52 3.39
CA SER A 51 92.53 -29.40 2.54
C SER A 51 91.95 -29.92 1.22
N LYS A 52 90.66 -30.30 1.23
CA LYS A 52 89.92 -30.81 0.07
C LYS A 52 89.80 -29.75 -1.04
N SER A 53 89.74 -30.22 -2.30
CA SER A 53 89.53 -29.37 -3.47
C SER A 53 88.12 -28.75 -3.47
N THR A 54 87.92 -27.60 -4.13
CA THR A 54 86.61 -26.92 -4.20
C THR A 54 85.51 -27.80 -4.81
N LEU A 55 85.87 -28.64 -5.79
CA LEU A 55 84.97 -29.62 -6.40
C LEU A 55 84.63 -30.76 -5.43
N GLU A 56 85.61 -31.22 -4.66
CA GLU A 56 85.48 -32.32 -3.72
C GLU A 56 84.61 -31.94 -2.52
N ALA A 57 84.80 -30.74 -1.97
CA ALA A 57 83.94 -30.18 -0.94
C ALA A 57 82.49 -30.03 -1.43
N ARG A 58 82.28 -29.63 -2.70
CA ARG A 58 80.94 -29.56 -3.31
C ARG A 58 80.33 -30.94 -3.52
N GLN A 59 81.11 -31.92 -3.95
CA GLN A 59 80.65 -33.30 -4.13
C GLN A 59 80.28 -33.95 -2.78
N GLU A 60 81.04 -33.67 -1.73
CA GLU A 60 80.73 -34.10 -0.37
C GLU A 60 79.42 -33.48 0.14
N ARG A 61 79.23 -32.15 0.00
CA ARG A 61 77.94 -31.48 0.31
C ARG A 61 76.77 -32.06 -0.48
N LEU A 62 76.97 -32.29 -1.78
CA LEU A 62 75.96 -32.90 -2.63
C LEU A 62 75.62 -34.31 -2.14
N SER A 63 76.63 -35.12 -1.81
CA SER A 63 76.42 -36.48 -1.29
C SER A 63 75.72 -36.48 0.07
N MET A 64 76.02 -35.51 0.95
CA MET A 64 75.30 -35.33 2.21
C MET A 64 73.85 -34.97 1.95
N ARG A 65 73.58 -34.04 1.04
CA ARG A 65 72.22 -33.66 0.66
C ARG A 65 71.43 -34.80 0.01
N ILE A 66 72.09 -35.62 -0.82
CA ILE A 66 71.49 -36.81 -1.42
C ILE A 66 71.09 -37.80 -0.32
N LYS A 67 71.99 -38.08 0.64
CA LYS A 67 71.68 -38.97 1.78
C LYS A 67 70.52 -38.45 2.61
N GLU A 68 70.48 -37.16 2.93
CA GLU A 68 69.33 -36.55 3.64
C GLU A 68 68.01 -36.75 2.90
N LEU A 69 68.01 -36.56 1.57
CA LEU A 69 66.82 -36.73 0.74
C LEU A 69 66.41 -38.20 0.59
N GLU A 70 67.38 -39.12 0.53
CA GLU A 70 67.14 -40.56 0.51
C GLU A 70 66.53 -41.02 1.85
N ASP A 71 67.06 -40.55 2.97
CA ASP A 71 66.52 -40.83 4.31
C ASP A 71 65.12 -40.25 4.49
N GLU A 72 64.88 -39.01 4.03
CA GLU A 72 63.55 -38.39 4.06
C GLU A 72 62.54 -39.18 3.20
N ALA A 73 62.96 -39.66 2.03
CA ALA A 73 62.10 -40.44 1.14
C ALA A 73 61.74 -41.83 1.70
N VAL A 74 62.64 -42.44 2.46
CA VAL A 74 62.41 -43.73 3.14
C VAL A 74 61.61 -43.54 4.43
N SER A 75 61.75 -42.40 5.11
CA SER A 75 61.05 -42.08 6.35
C SER A 75 59.52 -41.97 6.18
N GLU A 76 58.80 -42.03 7.30
CA GLU A 76 57.35 -41.83 7.26
C GLU A 76 56.99 -40.38 6.92
N LYS A 77 56.09 -40.22 5.94
CA LYS A 77 55.55 -38.90 5.60
C LYS A 77 54.87 -38.23 6.82
N PRO A 78 54.98 -36.91 6.95
CA PRO A 78 54.26 -36.15 7.96
C PRO A 78 52.75 -36.28 7.77
N TRP A 79 51.99 -36.09 8.85
CA TRP A 79 50.55 -36.36 8.87
C TRP A 79 49.76 -35.50 7.86
N GLN A 80 50.25 -34.30 7.51
CA GLN A 80 49.65 -33.43 6.50
C GLN A 80 49.65 -34.05 5.09
N LEU A 81 50.65 -34.90 4.79
CA LEU A 81 50.79 -35.58 3.50
C LEU A 81 50.15 -36.98 3.49
N LYS A 82 49.56 -37.40 4.61
CA LYS A 82 48.80 -38.64 4.75
C LYS A 82 47.32 -38.33 4.55
N GLY A 83 46.61 -39.16 3.77
CA GLY A 83 45.15 -39.10 3.66
C GLY A 83 44.47 -39.66 4.90
N GLU A 84 43.21 -39.30 5.14
CA GLU A 84 42.32 -39.92 6.14
C GLU A 84 42.91 -39.97 7.57
N VAL A 85 43.59 -38.89 7.98
CA VAL A 85 44.23 -38.82 9.30
C VAL A 85 43.20 -38.64 10.41
N SER A 86 43.15 -39.60 11.34
CA SER A 86 42.36 -39.51 12.57
C SER A 86 43.02 -38.59 13.61
N GLY A 87 42.22 -38.07 14.55
CA GLY A 87 42.68 -37.14 15.59
C GLY A 87 43.80 -37.70 16.49
N SER A 88 43.90 -39.02 16.66
CA SER A 88 44.94 -39.70 17.44
C SER A 88 46.29 -39.82 16.72
N ASN A 89 46.29 -39.73 15.38
CA ASN A 89 47.48 -39.94 14.53
C ASN A 89 48.24 -38.64 14.24
N ARG A 90 47.77 -37.51 14.79
CA ARG A 90 48.42 -36.20 14.70
C ARG A 90 48.72 -35.63 16.09
N PRO A 91 49.72 -34.76 16.24
CA PRO A 91 49.98 -34.07 17.50
C PRO A 91 48.78 -33.23 17.96
N GLN A 92 48.63 -33.06 19.27
CA GLN A 92 47.57 -32.24 19.84
C GLN A 92 47.67 -30.79 19.33
N ASN A 93 46.51 -30.17 19.04
CA ASN A 93 46.39 -28.79 18.55
C ASN A 93 47.07 -28.44 17.20
N SER A 94 47.65 -29.41 16.50
CA SER A 94 48.32 -29.18 15.21
C SER A 94 47.39 -28.63 14.11
N LEU A 95 46.07 -28.83 14.22
CA LEU A 95 45.09 -28.27 13.27
C LEU A 95 44.98 -26.74 13.34
N LEU A 96 45.31 -26.12 14.49
CA LEU A 96 45.23 -24.66 14.64
C LEU A 96 46.38 -23.94 13.94
N GLU A 97 47.49 -24.64 13.69
CA GLU A 97 48.68 -24.12 13.03
C GLU A 97 48.55 -24.18 11.49
N GLU A 98 47.78 -25.14 11.00
CA GLU A 98 47.64 -25.41 9.57
C GLU A 98 46.42 -24.69 8.96
N PHE A 99 46.59 -24.16 7.74
CA PHE A 99 45.52 -23.47 7.00
C PHE A 99 44.78 -24.44 6.07
N LEU A 100 43.73 -25.07 6.57
CA LEU A 100 42.89 -25.98 5.77
C LEU A 100 41.68 -25.23 5.19
N VAL A 101 41.39 -25.50 3.92
CA VAL A 101 40.16 -25.04 3.26
C VAL A 101 39.11 -26.14 3.41
N VAL A 102 38.03 -25.84 4.11
CA VAL A 102 36.91 -26.77 4.34
C VAL A 102 35.62 -26.11 3.88
N ASP A 103 34.81 -26.86 3.14
CA ASP A 103 33.50 -26.40 2.73
C ASP A 103 32.51 -26.44 3.89
N VAL A 104 31.77 -25.34 4.08
CA VAL A 104 30.74 -25.23 5.11
C VAL A 104 29.36 -25.36 4.48
N ASN A 105 28.58 -26.33 4.96
CA ASN A 105 27.27 -26.69 4.38
C ASN A 105 26.18 -25.61 4.52
N ARG A 106 26.38 -24.59 5.37
CA ARG A 106 25.37 -23.56 5.66
C ARG A 106 26.00 -22.19 5.69
N ARG A 107 25.24 -21.20 5.23
CA ARG A 107 25.61 -19.79 5.43
C ARG A 107 25.52 -19.48 6.93
N PRO A 108 26.57 -18.88 7.53
CA PRO A 108 26.50 -18.45 8.92
C PRO A 108 25.44 -17.36 9.08
N ALA A 109 24.91 -17.23 10.29
CA ALA A 109 23.99 -16.15 10.59
C ALA A 109 24.71 -14.80 10.42
N PRO A 110 24.09 -13.81 9.76
CA PRO A 110 24.72 -12.51 9.58
C PRO A 110 24.92 -11.83 10.94
N VAL A 111 26.11 -11.27 11.15
CA VAL A 111 26.40 -10.50 12.35
C VAL A 111 25.77 -9.12 12.22
N ILE A 112 25.01 -8.69 13.24
CA ILE A 112 24.37 -7.38 13.26
C ILE A 112 25.45 -6.33 13.54
N THR A 113 25.92 -5.67 12.49
CA THR A 113 26.86 -4.55 12.58
C THR A 113 26.13 -3.22 12.54
N GLU A 114 26.76 -2.15 13.04
CA GLU A 114 26.18 -0.80 13.04
C GLU A 114 25.80 -0.31 11.64
N GLU A 115 26.58 -0.67 10.63
CA GLU A 115 26.28 -0.35 9.23
C GLU A 115 24.96 -0.99 8.76
N THR A 116 24.71 -2.24 9.15
CA THR A 116 23.47 -2.94 8.80
C THR A 116 22.27 -2.32 9.50
N THR A 117 22.43 -1.88 10.75
CA THR A 117 21.35 -1.19 11.49
C THR A 117 21.06 0.18 10.90
N LEU A 118 22.08 0.96 10.53
CA LEU A 118 21.89 2.27 9.88
C LEU A 118 21.14 2.14 8.55
N LYS A 119 21.52 1.16 7.72
CA LYS A 119 20.81 0.86 6.46
C LYS A 119 19.35 0.48 6.71
N LEU A 120 19.08 -0.33 7.74
CA LEU A 120 17.72 -0.72 8.12
C LEU A 120 16.90 0.50 8.59
N GLU A 121 17.48 1.37 9.41
CA GLU A 121 16.83 2.60 9.86
C GLU A 121 16.50 3.54 8.71
N ASP A 122 17.38 3.67 7.73
CA ASP A 122 17.13 4.51 6.57
C ASP A 122 15.96 4.01 5.74
N ILE A 123 15.83 2.68 5.58
CA ILE A 123 14.66 2.05 4.95
C ILE A 123 13.39 2.35 5.76
N ILE A 124 13.45 2.23 7.09
CA ILE A 124 12.30 2.52 7.96
C ILE A 124 11.92 4.00 7.87
N LYS A 125 12.89 4.92 7.94
CA LYS A 125 12.68 6.37 7.80
C LYS A 125 12.06 6.71 6.45
N GLN A 126 12.51 6.08 5.37
CA GLN A 126 11.92 6.24 4.03
C GLN A 126 10.47 5.75 4.00
N ARG A 127 10.17 4.55 4.49
CA ARG A 127 8.78 4.02 4.52
C ARG A 127 7.83 4.88 5.35
N ILE A 128 8.30 5.45 6.47
CA ILE A 128 7.51 6.39 7.27
C ILE A 128 7.23 7.68 6.50
N LYS A 129 8.23 8.22 5.80
CA LYS A 129 8.06 9.41 4.95
C LYS A 129 7.05 9.14 3.82
N ASP A 130 7.15 7.98 3.20
CA ASP A 130 6.28 7.55 2.09
C ASP A 130 4.89 7.09 2.57
N LYS A 131 4.74 6.82 3.88
CA LYS A 131 3.55 6.24 4.51
C LYS A 131 3.13 4.91 3.88
N ALA A 132 4.11 4.11 3.47
CA ALA A 132 3.94 2.78 2.92
C ALA A 132 3.95 1.76 4.06
N TRP A 133 2.76 1.34 4.48
CA TRP A 133 2.55 0.39 5.58
C TRP A 133 1.94 -0.89 5.04
N ASP A 134 2.49 -2.03 5.44
CA ASP A 134 2.00 -3.37 5.08
C ASP A 134 0.97 -3.91 6.10
N ASP A 135 0.38 -3.02 6.91
CA ASP A 135 -0.62 -3.37 7.91
C ASP A 135 -1.92 -3.89 7.27
N VAL A 136 -2.51 -4.92 7.86
CA VAL A 136 -3.77 -5.49 7.38
C VAL A 136 -4.91 -4.50 7.60
N GLU A 137 -5.50 -4.01 6.51
CA GLU A 137 -6.68 -3.14 6.58
C GLU A 137 -7.93 -3.90 7.05
N LYS A 138 -8.71 -3.29 7.95
CA LYS A 138 -9.99 -3.85 8.38
C LYS A 138 -10.97 -3.89 7.20
N LYS A 139 -11.31 -5.10 6.75
CA LYS A 139 -12.34 -5.31 5.73
C LYS A 139 -13.71 -4.96 6.31
N PHE A 140 -14.28 -3.84 5.87
CA PHE A 140 -15.68 -3.52 6.16
C PHE A 140 -16.57 -4.25 5.15
N LYS A 141 -17.60 -4.93 5.65
CA LYS A 141 -18.68 -5.39 4.76
C LYS A 141 -19.27 -4.15 4.08
N PRO A 142 -19.48 -4.16 2.76
CA PRO A 142 -20.12 -3.03 2.08
C PRO A 142 -21.46 -2.78 2.77
N VAL A 143 -21.62 -1.60 3.35
CA VAL A 143 -22.89 -1.21 3.94
C VAL A 143 -23.84 -1.04 2.77
N GLU A 144 -24.70 -2.04 2.56
CA GLU A 144 -25.86 -1.93 1.67
C GLU A 144 -26.78 -0.87 2.28
N THR A 145 -26.47 0.40 2.07
CA THR A 145 -27.36 1.47 2.51
C THR A 145 -28.64 1.35 1.69
N PRO A 146 -29.82 1.18 2.32
CA PRO A 146 -31.10 1.09 1.60
C PRO A 146 -31.47 2.39 0.85
N LEU A 147 -30.63 3.41 0.95
CA LEU A 147 -30.83 4.75 0.42
C LEU A 147 -30.04 4.98 -0.88
N GLU A 148 -30.31 4.20 -1.92
CA GLU A 148 -30.24 4.79 -3.26
C GLU A 148 -31.50 5.63 -3.45
N TYR A 149 -31.54 6.81 -2.81
CA TYR A 149 -32.74 7.65 -2.68
C TYR A 149 -33.40 7.97 -4.02
N LYS A 150 -32.66 7.88 -5.13
CA LYS A 150 -33.20 7.80 -6.49
C LYS A 150 -32.24 6.93 -7.31
N LYS A 151 -32.71 5.80 -7.83
CA LYS A 151 -31.99 5.09 -8.89
C LYS A 151 -31.75 6.09 -10.03
N LYS A 152 -30.60 6.01 -10.67
CA LYS A 152 -30.36 6.84 -11.87
C LYS A 152 -31.48 6.53 -12.85
N LEU A 153 -32.24 7.56 -13.23
CA LEU A 153 -33.23 7.42 -14.29
C LEU A 153 -32.45 7.07 -15.56
N ILE A 154 -32.51 5.79 -15.96
CA ILE A 154 -31.99 5.36 -17.24
C ILE A 154 -33.06 5.76 -18.24
N LEU A 155 -32.77 6.80 -19.03
CA LEU A 155 -33.66 7.22 -20.10
C LEU A 155 -33.63 6.16 -21.21
N ASN A 156 -34.78 5.55 -21.49
CA ASN A 156 -34.92 4.63 -22.62
C ASN A 156 -34.71 5.43 -23.92
N GLN A 157 -33.77 5.01 -24.75
CA GLN A 157 -33.47 5.65 -26.04
C GLN A 157 -34.31 5.09 -27.20
N GLU A 158 -35.14 4.09 -26.93
CA GLU A 158 -36.09 3.54 -27.90
C GLU A 158 -37.24 4.51 -28.15
N LYS A 159 -37.76 4.52 -29.38
CA LYS A 159 -38.92 5.34 -29.74
C LYS A 159 -40.13 4.91 -28.89
N ASN A 160 -40.84 5.88 -28.33
CA ASN A 160 -41.98 5.59 -27.47
C ASN A 160 -43.11 4.91 -28.28
N LYS A 161 -43.69 3.85 -27.71
CA LYS A 161 -44.80 3.11 -28.34
C LYS A 161 -46.14 3.84 -28.24
N GLU A 162 -46.21 4.82 -27.34
CA GLU A 162 -47.41 5.60 -27.04
C GLU A 162 -47.40 6.93 -27.79
N SER A 163 -48.58 7.36 -28.24
CA SER A 163 -48.74 8.66 -28.87
C SER A 163 -48.70 9.80 -27.83
N LEU A 164 -48.39 11.01 -28.28
CA LEU A 164 -48.31 12.18 -27.40
C LEU A 164 -49.63 12.43 -26.63
N SER A 165 -50.78 12.20 -27.27
CA SER A 165 -52.10 12.31 -26.65
C SER A 165 -52.31 11.28 -25.54
N GLN A 166 -51.87 10.04 -25.72
CA GLN A 166 -51.95 8.99 -24.69
C GLN A 166 -51.05 9.30 -23.49
N ILE A 167 -49.87 9.88 -23.73
CA ILE A 167 -48.97 10.31 -22.66
C ILE A 167 -49.63 11.38 -21.81
N TYR A 168 -50.26 12.38 -22.44
CA TYR A 168 -50.98 13.44 -21.73
C TYR A 168 -52.20 12.93 -20.96
N GLU A 169 -52.96 12.01 -21.54
CA GLU A 169 -54.09 11.38 -20.85
C GLU A 169 -53.63 10.63 -19.58
N LYS A 170 -52.56 9.83 -19.70
CA LYS A 170 -51.96 9.12 -18.57
C LYS A 170 -51.38 10.05 -17.53
N GLU A 171 -50.73 11.13 -17.95
CA GLU A 171 -50.22 12.15 -17.04
C GLU A 171 -51.36 12.84 -16.28
N TYR A 172 -52.44 13.20 -16.97
CA TYR A 172 -53.62 13.82 -16.36
C TYR A 172 -54.30 12.88 -15.34
N LEU A 173 -54.48 11.61 -15.69
CA LEU A 173 -55.00 10.60 -14.76
C LEU A 173 -54.07 10.40 -13.56
N ARG A 174 -52.76 10.42 -13.77
CA ARG A 174 -51.77 10.33 -12.69
C ARG A 174 -51.82 11.55 -11.77
N GLN A 175 -51.91 12.76 -12.32
CA GLN A 175 -52.04 14.00 -11.55
C GLN A 175 -53.33 14.01 -10.73
N LYS A 176 -54.45 13.52 -11.30
CA LYS A 176 -55.71 13.36 -10.56
C LYS A 176 -55.58 12.37 -9.41
N GLN A 177 -54.89 11.24 -9.62
CA GLN A 177 -54.64 10.23 -8.58
C GLN A 177 -53.67 10.70 -7.48
N THR A 178 -52.74 11.63 -7.78
CA THR A 178 -51.84 12.22 -6.77
C THR A 178 -52.49 13.33 -5.94
N LEU A 179 -53.67 13.82 -6.36
CA LEU A 179 -54.44 14.78 -5.56
C LEU A 179 -55.28 14.07 -4.49
N ASP A 180 -55.44 12.74 -4.58
CA ASP A 180 -56.02 11.92 -3.53
C ASP A 180 -54.95 11.59 -2.46
N PRO A 181 -55.07 12.12 -1.22
CA PRO A 181 -54.02 12.00 -0.19
C PRO A 181 -53.79 10.57 0.35
N GLU A 182 -54.63 9.61 -0.02
CA GLU A 182 -54.48 8.19 0.36
C GLU A 182 -53.55 7.39 -0.56
N ASN A 183 -53.17 7.91 -1.74
CA ASN A 183 -52.57 7.10 -2.81
C ASN A 183 -51.11 7.48 -3.16
N ASP A 184 -50.48 8.35 -2.37
CA ASP A 184 -49.10 8.82 -2.57
C ASP A 184 -48.04 7.76 -2.28
N GLU A 185 -48.41 6.58 -1.77
CA GLU A 185 -47.52 5.43 -1.57
C GLU A 185 -47.42 4.52 -2.80
N LYS A 186 -47.32 5.08 -4.01
CA LYS A 186 -46.94 4.27 -5.17
C LYS A 186 -45.49 3.84 -5.04
N LYS A 187 -45.33 2.65 -4.45
CA LYS A 187 -44.13 1.79 -4.51
C LYS A 187 -43.58 1.88 -5.92
N GLU A 188 -42.34 2.37 -6.06
CA GLU A 188 -41.59 2.19 -7.29
C GLU A 188 -41.74 0.73 -7.70
N GLU A 189 -42.35 0.46 -8.86
CA GLU A 189 -42.60 -0.90 -9.32
C GLU A 189 -41.24 -1.58 -9.51
N ALA A 190 -40.80 -2.29 -8.48
CA ALA A 190 -39.76 -3.28 -8.65
C ALA A 190 -40.28 -4.22 -9.75
N PRO A 191 -39.46 -4.56 -10.75
CA PRO A 191 -39.91 -5.37 -11.88
C PRO A 191 -40.61 -6.62 -11.36
N GLN A 192 -41.79 -6.93 -11.90
CA GLN A 192 -42.66 -8.00 -11.39
C GLN A 192 -41.90 -9.34 -11.28
N LEU A 193 -40.99 -9.61 -12.22
CA LEU A 193 -40.06 -10.75 -12.18
C LEU A 193 -39.23 -10.83 -10.90
N HIS A 194 -38.71 -9.71 -10.37
CA HIS A 194 -37.96 -9.72 -9.11
C HIS A 194 -38.87 -10.00 -7.90
N ASN A 195 -40.14 -9.61 -7.95
CA ASN A 195 -41.10 -9.97 -6.92
C ASN A 195 -41.40 -11.46 -6.94
N GLU A 196 -41.63 -12.03 -8.12
CA GLU A 196 -41.88 -13.46 -8.32
C GLU A 196 -40.69 -14.30 -7.85
N ILE A 197 -39.47 -13.98 -8.29
CA ILE A 197 -38.24 -14.66 -7.85
C ILE A 197 -38.09 -14.57 -6.33
N ARG A 198 -38.38 -13.42 -5.71
CA ARG A 198 -38.34 -13.29 -4.24
C ARG A 198 -39.35 -14.19 -3.54
N GLN A 199 -40.57 -14.32 -4.08
CA GLN A 199 -41.59 -15.19 -3.53
C GLN A 199 -41.19 -16.66 -3.66
N MET A 200 -40.76 -17.09 -4.85
CA MET A 200 -40.24 -18.44 -5.09
C MET A 200 -39.07 -18.78 -4.16
N MET A 201 -38.10 -17.86 -4.01
CA MET A 201 -36.95 -18.05 -3.14
C MET A 201 -37.36 -18.18 -1.67
N ARG A 202 -38.33 -17.38 -1.21
CA ARG A 202 -38.87 -17.50 0.16
C ARG A 202 -39.54 -18.85 0.38
N SER A 203 -40.34 -19.31 -0.57
CA SER A 203 -41.01 -20.61 -0.52
C SER A 203 -40.00 -21.76 -0.49
N LEU A 204 -39.00 -21.73 -1.38
CA LEU A 204 -37.94 -22.73 -1.45
C LEU A 204 -37.12 -22.79 -0.16
N ILE A 205 -36.65 -21.64 0.34
CA ILE A 205 -35.87 -21.60 1.59
C ILE A 205 -36.70 -22.11 2.76
N SER A 206 -37.99 -21.73 2.87
CA SER A 206 -38.87 -22.24 3.93
C SER A 206 -38.96 -23.77 3.94
N LYS A 207 -39.05 -24.38 2.75
CA LYS A 207 -39.06 -25.85 2.60
C LYS A 207 -37.72 -26.49 2.96
N LEU A 208 -36.59 -25.89 2.56
CA LEU A 208 -35.26 -26.40 2.93
C LEU A 208 -34.95 -26.24 4.43
N ASP A 209 -35.36 -25.12 5.02
CA ASP A 209 -35.23 -24.85 6.45
C ASP A 209 -36.01 -25.91 7.24
N ALA A 210 -37.25 -26.22 6.84
CA ALA A 210 -38.04 -27.30 7.44
C ALA A 210 -37.43 -28.69 7.23
N LEU A 211 -36.90 -28.98 6.04
CA LEU A 211 -36.23 -30.25 5.73
C LEU A 211 -34.97 -30.47 6.57
N SER A 212 -34.24 -29.40 6.87
CA SER A 212 -33.04 -29.42 7.72
C SER A 212 -33.33 -29.38 9.22
N ASN A 213 -34.61 -29.54 9.64
CA ASN A 213 -35.05 -29.40 11.02
C ASN A 213 -34.62 -28.06 11.65
N TYR A 214 -34.63 -27.00 10.84
CA TYR A 214 -34.20 -25.65 11.20
C TYR A 214 -32.73 -25.54 11.68
N HIS A 215 -31.86 -26.50 11.35
CA HIS A 215 -30.42 -26.42 11.58
C HIS A 215 -29.68 -25.79 10.40
N TYR A 216 -29.90 -24.50 10.17
CA TYR A 216 -29.29 -23.75 9.07
C TYR A 216 -28.61 -22.47 9.56
N THR A 217 -27.78 -21.88 8.70
CA THR A 217 -27.16 -20.59 8.99
C THR A 217 -28.18 -19.47 8.73
N PRO A 218 -28.51 -18.63 9.74
CA PRO A 218 -29.51 -17.60 9.58
C PRO A 218 -29.09 -16.59 8.51
N LYS A 219 -30.07 -16.00 7.83
CA LYS A 219 -29.83 -15.00 6.78
C LYS A 219 -29.04 -13.82 7.36
N MET A 220 -28.06 -13.32 6.60
CA MET A 220 -27.29 -12.14 7.01
C MET A 220 -28.23 -10.96 7.27
N ALA A 221 -28.08 -10.30 8.42
CA ALA A 221 -28.87 -9.14 8.78
C ALA A 221 -28.72 -8.03 7.73
N LYS A 222 -29.83 -7.73 7.04
CA LYS A 222 -29.94 -6.60 6.13
C LYS A 222 -30.50 -5.40 6.88
N PRO A 223 -29.97 -4.18 6.65
CA PRO A 223 -30.54 -2.98 7.26
C PRO A 223 -31.94 -2.71 6.66
N GLU A 224 -32.98 -3.01 7.44
CA GLU A 224 -34.37 -2.72 7.08
C GLU A 224 -34.81 -1.40 7.74
N ILE A 225 -35.40 -0.49 6.96
CA ILE A 225 -35.97 0.74 7.49
C ILE A 225 -37.41 0.43 7.91
N LYS A 226 -37.69 0.53 9.22
CA LYS A 226 -39.05 0.49 9.76
C LYS A 226 -39.49 1.92 10.09
N ILE A 227 -40.55 2.39 9.44
CA ILE A 227 -41.16 3.68 9.73
C ILE A 227 -42.25 3.42 10.78
N ILE A 228 -42.03 3.94 11.99
CA ILE A 228 -42.97 3.82 13.11
C ILE A 228 -43.72 5.14 13.23
N SER A 229 -45.06 5.09 13.27
CA SER A 229 -45.90 6.26 13.51
C SER A 229 -46.09 6.50 15.01
N ASN A 230 -46.35 7.76 15.40
CA ASN A 230 -46.62 8.11 16.79
C ASN A 230 -48.07 7.74 17.16
N VAL A 231 -48.28 6.48 17.53
CA VAL A 231 -49.56 5.95 18.02
C VAL A 231 -49.41 5.56 19.50
N PRO A 232 -50.49 5.62 20.31
CA PRO A 232 -50.50 5.05 21.66
C PRO A 232 -50.15 3.56 21.64
N ALA A 233 -49.37 3.09 22.62
CA ALA A 233 -48.95 1.69 22.71
C ALA A 233 -50.14 0.72 22.78
N ILE A 234 -51.24 1.14 23.41
CA ILE A 234 -52.49 0.39 23.50
C ILE A 234 -53.06 -0.05 22.14
N ASN A 235 -52.80 0.71 21.06
CA ASN A 235 -53.28 0.33 19.71
C ASN A 235 -52.43 -0.77 19.07
N MET A 236 -51.22 -1.01 19.57
CA MET A 236 -50.35 -2.09 19.12
C MET A 236 -50.51 -3.36 19.96
N GLU A 237 -51.04 -3.24 21.18
CA GLU A 237 -51.27 -4.37 22.07
C GLU A 237 -52.47 -5.22 21.62
N GLU A 238 -52.48 -6.48 22.05
CA GLU A 238 -53.61 -7.37 21.82
C GLU A 238 -54.83 -6.89 22.62
N VAL A 239 -56.04 -7.13 22.09
CA VAL A 239 -57.28 -6.71 22.74
C VAL A 239 -57.54 -7.59 23.97
N ALA A 240 -56.97 -7.20 25.11
CA ALA A 240 -57.17 -7.82 26.40
C ALA A 240 -57.77 -6.78 27.38
N PRO A 241 -58.66 -7.18 28.32
CA PRO A 241 -59.33 -6.26 29.23
C PRO A 241 -58.42 -5.66 30.33
N VAL A 242 -57.14 -6.06 30.39
CA VAL A 242 -56.16 -5.55 31.36
C VAL A 242 -54.98 -4.98 30.57
N THR A 243 -55.03 -3.70 30.22
CA THR A 243 -53.89 -2.97 29.66
C THR A 243 -53.41 -1.94 30.67
N ALA A 244 -52.09 -1.85 30.86
CA ALA A 244 -51.47 -1.14 31.99
C ALA A 244 -50.57 0.03 31.56
N THR A 245 -50.60 0.44 30.29
CA THR A 245 -49.60 1.34 29.71
C THR A 245 -50.19 2.45 28.84
N ASP A 246 -50.25 3.68 29.39
CA ASP A 246 -50.65 4.91 28.69
C ASP A 246 -49.52 5.53 27.82
N ALA A 247 -48.41 4.81 27.62
CA ALA A 247 -47.24 5.33 26.91
C ALA A 247 -47.46 5.39 25.39
N THR A 248 -46.84 6.37 24.73
CA THR A 248 -46.75 6.44 23.27
C THR A 248 -45.56 5.63 22.76
N LEU A 249 -45.63 5.12 21.53
CA LEU A 249 -44.54 4.31 20.94
C LEU A 249 -43.25 5.09 20.70
N LEU A 250 -43.37 6.39 20.39
CA LEU A 250 -42.24 7.23 20.04
C LEU A 250 -41.64 7.87 21.30
N ALA A 251 -40.31 7.85 21.41
CA ALA A 251 -39.63 8.46 22.55
C ALA A 251 -39.70 10.00 22.46
N PRO A 252 -39.69 10.73 23.59
CA PRO A 252 -39.62 12.19 23.58
C PRO A 252 -38.43 12.75 22.79
N GLU A 253 -37.29 12.04 22.76
CA GLU A 253 -36.10 12.44 22.00
C GLU A 253 -36.25 12.29 20.47
N GLU A 254 -37.13 11.38 20.03
CA GLU A 254 -37.46 11.16 18.62
C GLU A 254 -38.52 12.16 18.14
N ILE A 255 -39.45 12.57 19.02
CA ILE A 255 -40.38 13.68 18.78
C ILE A 255 -39.63 15.01 18.73
N LYS A 256 -38.72 15.24 19.68
CA LYS A 256 -37.90 16.44 19.77
C LYS A 256 -36.48 16.09 20.17
N THR A 257 -35.53 16.33 19.28
CA THR A 257 -34.11 16.10 19.57
C THR A 257 -33.65 16.92 20.77
N LYS A 258 -33.00 16.28 21.73
CA LYS A 258 -32.41 16.96 22.88
C LYS A 258 -31.30 17.91 22.44
N GLU A 259 -31.48 19.20 22.70
CA GLU A 259 -30.41 20.18 22.54
C GLU A 259 -29.35 19.94 23.62
N ARG A 260 -28.08 19.88 23.20
CA ARG A 260 -26.97 19.67 24.14
C ARG A 260 -26.50 21.02 24.67
N GLY A 261 -26.85 21.31 25.93
CA GLY A 261 -26.50 22.55 26.63
C GLY A 261 -27.58 23.62 26.49
N ASP A 262 -27.40 24.72 27.22
CA ASP A 262 -28.37 25.82 27.22
C ASP A 262 -28.37 26.58 25.89
N LEU A 263 -29.55 27.04 25.49
CA LEU A 263 -29.73 27.88 24.31
C LEU A 263 -29.19 29.29 24.57
N ILE A 264 -27.90 29.49 24.33
CA ILE A 264 -27.27 30.81 24.46
C ILE A 264 -27.38 31.59 23.15
N GLY A 265 -27.95 32.79 23.21
CA GLY A 265 -28.05 33.73 22.09
C GLY A 265 -26.66 34.22 21.63
N LYS A 266 -26.52 34.69 20.38
CA LYS A 266 -25.20 35.17 19.89
C LYS A 266 -24.68 36.40 20.63
N SER A 267 -25.58 37.24 21.15
CA SER A 267 -25.28 38.44 21.94
C SER A 267 -24.81 38.12 23.36
N GLU A 268 -25.27 37.01 23.93
CA GLU A 268 -25.02 36.60 25.32
C GLU A 268 -23.77 35.72 25.45
N ARG A 269 -23.16 35.33 24.33
CA ARG A 269 -21.96 34.48 24.31
C ARG A 269 -20.76 35.22 24.87
N THR A 270 -20.14 34.63 25.89
CA THR A 270 -18.84 35.07 26.39
C THR A 270 -17.73 34.77 25.38
N LYS A 271 -16.61 35.49 25.46
CA LYS A 271 -15.43 35.27 24.60
C LYS A 271 -14.89 33.83 24.70
N THR A 272 -15.03 33.19 25.86
CA THR A 272 -14.59 31.80 26.10
C THR A 272 -15.48 30.80 25.36
N ASP A 273 -16.80 31.01 25.37
CA ASP A 273 -17.76 30.18 24.64
C ASP A 273 -17.56 30.26 23.12
N MET A 274 -17.39 31.47 22.58
CA MET A 274 -17.08 31.67 21.15
C MET A 274 -15.81 30.92 20.71
N LYS A 275 -14.76 30.93 21.54
CA LYS A 275 -13.50 30.19 21.26
C LYS A 275 -13.69 28.68 21.37
N ARG A 276 -14.54 28.20 22.28
CA ARG A 276 -14.88 26.77 22.42
C ARG A 276 -15.66 26.27 21.20
N GLU A 277 -16.69 27.01 20.79
CA GLU A 277 -17.49 26.70 19.59
C GLU A 277 -16.60 26.68 18.33
N ARG A 278 -15.73 27.68 18.16
CA ARG A 278 -14.79 27.73 17.03
C ARG A 278 -13.85 26.52 17.01
N ARG A 279 -13.32 26.10 18.16
CA ARG A 279 -12.47 24.90 18.27
C ARG A 279 -13.25 23.65 17.90
N ARG A 280 -14.48 23.49 18.40
CA ARG A 280 -15.37 22.37 18.04
C ARG A 280 -15.65 22.33 16.54
N LYS A 281 -16.02 23.46 15.94
CA LYS A 281 -16.28 23.58 14.50
C LYS A 281 -15.03 23.25 13.67
N LYS A 282 -13.85 23.75 14.06
CA LYS A 282 -12.58 23.45 13.39
C LYS A 282 -12.21 21.97 13.50
N SER A 283 -12.44 21.35 14.65
CA SER A 283 -12.24 19.91 14.85
C SER A 283 -13.14 19.07 13.94
N MET A 284 -14.45 19.37 13.92
CA MET A 284 -15.41 18.70 13.05
C MET A 284 -15.06 18.87 11.56
N GLN A 285 -14.65 20.07 11.15
CA GLN A 285 -14.22 20.34 9.78
C GLN A 285 -12.96 19.55 9.41
N ARG A 286 -11.97 19.49 10.32
CA ARG A 286 -10.75 18.70 10.13
C ARG A 286 -11.06 17.21 9.99
N ALA A 287 -11.91 16.67 10.86
CA ALA A 287 -12.33 15.26 10.80
C ALA A 287 -13.06 14.94 9.48
N LYS A 288 -13.97 15.82 9.04
CA LYS A 288 -14.66 15.67 7.76
C LYS A 288 -13.70 15.72 6.57
N GLN A 289 -12.74 16.65 6.57
CA GLN A 289 -11.74 16.76 5.52
C GLN A 289 -10.83 15.53 5.47
N GLN A 290 -10.36 15.03 6.61
CA GLN A 290 -9.57 13.81 6.70
C GLN A 290 -10.35 12.59 6.20
N ALA A 291 -11.63 12.48 6.52
CA ALA A 291 -12.49 11.40 6.02
C ALA A 291 -12.64 11.46 4.49
N ILE A 292 -12.80 12.67 3.92
CA ILE A 292 -12.86 12.86 2.47
C ILE A 292 -11.51 12.49 1.83
N GLU A 293 -10.39 12.94 2.40
CA GLU A 293 -9.05 12.65 1.89
C GLU A 293 -8.74 11.15 1.91
N LYS A 294 -9.09 10.45 3.01
CA LYS A 294 -8.97 8.98 3.10
C LYS A 294 -9.80 8.29 2.01
N LYS A 295 -11.05 8.72 1.80
CA LYS A 295 -11.91 8.18 0.74
C LYS A 295 -11.33 8.44 -0.66
N ASP A 296 -10.78 9.62 -0.89
CA ASP A 296 -10.12 9.97 -2.16
C ASP A 296 -8.88 9.11 -2.42
N LYS A 297 -8.06 8.87 -1.38
CA LYS A 297 -6.88 7.98 -1.45
C LYS A 297 -7.26 6.54 -1.77
N LEU A 298 -8.24 5.99 -1.05
CA LEU A 298 -8.77 4.64 -1.31
C LEU A 298 -9.29 4.50 -2.75
N ARG A 299 -9.98 5.50 -3.28
CA ARG A 299 -10.45 5.51 -4.68
C ARG A 299 -9.32 5.62 -5.70
N ALA A 300 -8.23 6.31 -5.36
CA ALA A 300 -7.08 6.46 -6.25
C ALA A 300 -6.24 5.17 -6.35
N LEU A 301 -6.28 4.31 -5.32
CA LEU A 301 -5.59 3.02 -5.29
C LEU A 301 -6.35 1.92 -6.06
N GLN A 302 -7.66 2.08 -6.31
CA GLN A 302 -8.44 1.11 -7.07
C GLN A 302 -8.16 1.20 -8.59
N PRO A 303 -7.55 0.17 -9.22
CA PRO A 303 -7.27 0.17 -10.65
C PRO A 303 -8.57 0.24 -11.46
N GLY A 304 -8.61 1.10 -12.49
CA GLY A 304 -9.79 1.36 -13.33
C GLY A 304 -10.72 2.51 -12.87
N ILE A 305 -10.80 2.78 -11.56
CA ILE A 305 -11.60 3.89 -10.99
C ILE A 305 -10.73 5.16 -10.85
N ALA A 306 -9.42 5.00 -10.62
CA ALA A 306 -8.48 6.10 -10.43
C ALA A 306 -8.44 7.10 -11.60
N LYS A 307 -8.41 6.61 -12.86
CA LYS A 307 -8.37 7.46 -14.07
C LYS A 307 -9.67 8.26 -14.21
N LYS A 308 -10.83 7.59 -14.10
CA LYS A 308 -12.16 8.22 -14.13
C LYS A 308 -12.35 9.26 -13.02
N TYR A 309 -11.78 9.03 -11.85
CA TYR A 309 -11.86 9.96 -10.72
C TYR A 309 -10.99 11.21 -10.93
N LYS A 310 -9.76 11.05 -11.42
CA LYS A 310 -8.87 12.17 -11.78
C LYS A 310 -9.53 13.06 -12.83
N ASP A 311 -10.02 12.48 -13.93
CA ASP A 311 -10.69 13.22 -15.01
C ASP A 311 -11.92 13.97 -14.48
N LYS A 312 -12.72 13.34 -13.61
CA LYS A 312 -13.91 13.98 -13.01
C LYS A 312 -13.52 15.13 -12.07
N LYS A 313 -12.45 14.97 -11.29
CA LYS A 313 -11.96 16.00 -10.36
C LYS A 313 -11.39 17.19 -11.13
N GLU A 314 -10.64 16.95 -12.20
CA GLU A 314 -10.10 17.98 -13.09
C GLU A 314 -11.22 18.73 -13.82
N LYS A 315 -12.19 18.02 -14.40
CA LYS A 315 -13.38 18.63 -15.00
C LYS A 315 -14.17 19.46 -14.00
N ALA A 316 -14.38 18.96 -12.77
CA ALA A 316 -15.06 19.72 -11.72
C ALA A 316 -14.27 20.94 -11.25
N ALA A 317 -12.95 20.87 -11.19
CA ALA A 317 -12.07 21.99 -10.87
C ALA A 317 -12.08 23.04 -11.99
N LEU A 318 -12.02 22.61 -13.25
CA LEU A 318 -12.13 23.45 -14.43
C LEU A 318 -13.48 24.18 -14.46
N VAL A 319 -14.58 23.46 -14.28
CA VAL A 319 -15.93 24.04 -14.19
C VAL A 319 -16.01 25.04 -13.04
N LYS A 320 -15.40 24.77 -11.87
CA LYS A 320 -15.35 25.74 -10.77
C LYS A 320 -14.54 27.00 -11.12
N LYS A 321 -13.42 26.87 -11.82
CA LYS A 321 -12.60 28.01 -12.29
C LYS A 321 -13.42 28.87 -13.26
N ILE A 322 -13.99 28.25 -14.28
CA ILE A 322 -14.83 28.92 -15.28
C ILE A 322 -16.01 29.65 -14.63
N THR A 323 -16.64 29.07 -13.60
CA THR A 323 -17.78 29.71 -12.92
C THR A 323 -17.44 30.73 -11.85
N LYS A 324 -16.16 30.92 -11.54
CA LYS A 324 -15.72 32.07 -10.72
C LYS A 324 -15.62 33.33 -11.57
N ASP A 325 -15.42 33.19 -12.88
CA ASP A 325 -15.40 34.31 -13.79
C ASP A 325 -16.83 34.88 -13.90
N ARG A 326 -16.93 36.21 -13.79
CA ARG A 326 -18.20 36.95 -13.67
C ARG A 326 -19.18 36.73 -14.83
N ASN A 327 -18.73 36.15 -15.94
CA ASN A 327 -19.48 36.03 -17.18
C ASN A 327 -20.03 34.62 -17.44
N VAL A 328 -19.79 33.63 -16.57
CA VAL A 328 -20.25 32.25 -16.79
C VAL A 328 -21.15 31.78 -15.65
N THR A 329 -22.44 31.58 -15.96
CA THR A 329 -23.43 31.02 -15.05
C THR A 329 -23.71 29.56 -15.40
N LYS A 330 -23.77 28.68 -14.39
CA LYS A 330 -24.27 27.31 -14.58
C LYS A 330 -25.77 27.37 -14.81
N LEU A 331 -26.21 26.97 -16.00
CA LEU A 331 -27.60 26.63 -16.24
C LEU A 331 -27.92 25.38 -15.41
N ASN A 332 -28.67 25.55 -14.33
CA ASN A 332 -29.37 24.45 -13.68
C ASN A 332 -30.81 24.50 -14.18
N GLU A 333 -31.33 23.38 -14.68
CA GLU A 333 -32.71 23.23 -15.20
C GLU A 333 -33.82 23.44 -14.14
N THR A 334 -33.45 23.87 -12.93
CA THR A 334 -34.40 24.37 -11.91
C THR A 334 -34.50 25.87 -12.06
N THR A 335 -35.28 26.30 -13.05
CA THR A 335 -35.73 27.68 -13.18
C THR A 335 -36.44 28.10 -11.89
N HIS A 336 -36.00 29.23 -11.32
CA HIS A 336 -36.51 29.89 -10.11
C HIS A 336 -35.98 29.40 -8.76
N LYS A 337 -34.70 29.66 -8.47
CA LYS A 337 -34.29 29.87 -7.08
C LYS A 337 -34.81 31.23 -6.63
N VAL A 338 -35.80 31.24 -5.75
CA VAL A 338 -36.27 32.44 -5.05
C VAL A 338 -35.06 33.09 -4.36
N ALA A 339 -34.83 34.38 -4.63
CA ALA A 339 -33.74 35.13 -4.05
C ALA A 339 -33.88 35.13 -2.51
N LYS A 340 -32.83 34.70 -1.81
CA LYS A 340 -32.84 34.55 -0.34
C LYS A 340 -32.86 35.88 0.43
N SER A 341 -32.70 37.00 -0.25
CA SER A 341 -32.80 38.34 0.33
C SER A 341 -33.39 39.32 -0.69
N SER A 342 -34.05 40.37 -0.17
CA SER A 342 -34.59 41.47 -0.99
C SER A 342 -33.50 42.14 -1.83
N THR A 343 -32.30 42.32 -1.28
CA THR A 343 -31.16 42.88 -2.01
C THR A 343 -30.71 41.99 -3.17
N ALA A 344 -30.71 40.67 -2.99
CA ALA A 344 -30.39 39.73 -4.07
C ALA A 344 -31.46 39.71 -5.16
N PHE A 345 -32.73 39.92 -4.80
CA PHE A 345 -33.84 40.02 -5.74
C PHE A 345 -33.71 41.26 -6.63
N PHE A 346 -33.54 42.44 -6.03
CA PHE A 346 -33.46 43.70 -6.79
C PHE A 346 -32.19 43.80 -7.63
N THR A 347 -31.07 43.25 -7.17
CA THR A 347 -29.84 43.18 -7.98
C THR A 347 -30.01 42.25 -9.20
N GLN A 348 -30.72 41.13 -9.04
CA GLN A 348 -31.04 40.24 -10.16
C GLN A 348 -31.96 40.93 -11.18
N LEU A 349 -32.97 41.68 -10.71
CA LEU A 349 -33.90 42.42 -11.55
C LEU A 349 -33.18 43.57 -12.30
N GLN A 350 -32.34 44.34 -11.61
CA GLN A 350 -31.49 45.37 -12.23
C GLN A 350 -30.55 44.79 -13.29
N ASN A 351 -29.96 43.62 -13.03
CA ASN A 351 -29.08 42.96 -13.99
C ASN A 351 -29.85 42.44 -15.22
N GLN A 352 -31.06 41.91 -15.04
CA GLN A 352 -31.93 41.53 -16.15
C GLN A 352 -32.31 42.73 -17.01
N VAL A 353 -32.71 43.85 -16.41
CA VAL A 353 -33.02 45.10 -17.12
C VAL A 353 -31.80 45.62 -17.88
N LYS A 354 -30.61 45.67 -17.24
CA LYS A 354 -29.36 46.06 -17.91
C LYS A 354 -29.01 45.14 -19.08
N SER A 355 -29.27 43.83 -18.98
CA SER A 355 -29.03 42.89 -20.06
C SER A 355 -29.97 43.07 -21.25
N LYS A 356 -31.25 43.40 -21.00
CA LYS A 356 -32.22 43.74 -22.05
C LYS A 356 -31.84 45.05 -22.75
N ILE A 357 -31.51 46.09 -21.99
CA ILE A 357 -31.06 47.38 -22.55
C ILE A 357 -29.81 47.21 -23.41
N LYS A 358 -28.84 46.38 -22.97
CA LYS A 358 -27.66 46.05 -23.80
C LYS A 358 -28.03 45.34 -25.10
N LYS A 359 -28.96 44.38 -25.07
CA LYS A 359 -29.45 43.70 -26.28
C LYS A 359 -30.15 44.67 -27.23
N ASP A 360 -30.99 45.55 -26.71
CA ASP A 360 -31.73 46.55 -27.51
C ASP A 360 -30.79 47.61 -28.12
N ASN A 361 -29.73 47.98 -27.41
CA ASN A 361 -28.69 48.89 -27.96
C ASN A 361 -27.81 48.19 -29.01
N LEU A 362 -27.63 46.87 -28.93
CA LEU A 362 -26.92 46.07 -29.93
C LEU A 362 -27.77 45.84 -31.19
N SER A 363 -29.09 45.73 -31.07
CA SER A 363 -30.00 45.63 -32.22
C SER A 363 -30.16 46.97 -32.93
N LYS A 364 -30.22 48.10 -32.21
CA LYS A 364 -30.24 49.46 -32.79
C LYS A 364 -28.95 49.85 -33.50
N LYS A 365 -27.82 49.23 -33.19
CA LYS A 365 -26.53 49.46 -33.89
C LYS A 365 -26.34 48.63 -35.17
N LYS A 366 -27.27 47.72 -35.47
CA LYS A 366 -27.23 46.82 -36.63
C LYS A 366 -28.25 47.19 -37.73
N ASN A 367 -28.97 48.29 -37.57
CA ASN A 367 -29.83 48.89 -38.59
C ASN A 367 -29.29 50.26 -39.01
#